data_AF-A0A8X6L8K0-F1
#
_entry.id   AF-A0A8X6L8K0-F1
#
_cell.length_a   1.000
_cell.length_b   1.000
_cell.length_c   1.000
_cell.angle_alpha   90.00
_cell.angle_beta   90.00
_cell.angle_gamma   90.00
#
_symmetry.space_group_name_H-M   'P 1'
#
loop_
_entity.id
_entity.type
_entity.pdbx_description
1 polymer ?
#
loop_
_entity_poly.entity_id
_entity_poly.type
_entity_poly.pdbx_seq_one_letter_code
_entity_poly.pdbx_strand_id
1 'polypeptide(L)'
;MCVFSFSQRWQRTIALVVSIICKHKKNAFIILLLFIVTEEAQSYVVYGNGATSERNLPLCGGPREACNIIRQRYWLSPLIHRLCKCPDLTDCPSTWDYGQKKRTVTFNARAQLKFCSQVGDLEHCRGRRTIAAEIRSNGTISIQCFCGPRHYFQKLHNNVTGQYFACLPLNTCKTGDFCGYITSSSYETYHICACPARNICVLQNRKLEYTNEFLYQGQAYKGFCTPRENYG
;
A
#
# COMPACT_ATOMS: atom_id res chain seq x y z
N MET A 1 0.39 -15.00 48.92
CA MET A 1 -0.81 -15.41 48.15
C MET A 1 -1.15 -14.30 47.18
N CYS A 2 -1.14 -14.59 45.87
CA CYS A 2 -1.58 -13.64 44.84
C CYS A 2 -2.90 -14.18 44.26
N VAL A 3 -3.89 -13.29 44.12
CA VAL A 3 -5.25 -13.62 43.64
C VAL A 3 -5.39 -13.03 42.25
N PHE A 4 -5.88 -13.82 41.29
CA PHE A 4 -6.12 -13.40 39.92
C PHE A 4 -7.61 -13.10 39.74
N SER A 5 -7.93 -11.93 39.20
CA SER A 5 -9.31 -11.56 38.83
C SER A 5 -9.33 -11.17 37.35
N PHE A 6 -10.24 -11.78 36.59
CA PHE A 6 -10.45 -11.51 35.18
C PHE A 6 -11.76 -10.74 35.00
N SER A 7 -11.71 -9.64 34.25
CA SER A 7 -12.89 -8.86 33.86
C SER A 7 -12.86 -8.62 32.36
N GLN A 8 -13.83 -9.17 31.62
CA GLN A 8 -14.02 -8.91 30.20
C GLN A 8 -15.05 -7.80 30.00
N ARG A 9 -14.73 -6.80 29.16
CA ARG A 9 -15.69 -5.79 28.71
C ARG A 9 -15.67 -5.74 27.18
N TRP A 10 -16.81 -6.03 26.56
CA TRP A 10 -16.95 -6.14 25.12
C TRP A 10 -17.16 -4.78 24.46
N GLN A 11 -16.12 -4.25 23.82
CA GLN A 11 -16.17 -3.33 22.67
C GLN A 11 -14.94 -3.60 21.79
N ARG A 12 -14.91 -3.06 20.56
CA ARG A 12 -14.03 -3.37 19.39
C ARG A 12 -12.50 -3.47 19.62
N THR A 13 -12.03 -3.31 20.85
CA THR A 13 -10.64 -3.50 21.29
C THR A 13 -10.68 -4.42 22.51
N ILE A 14 -10.11 -5.63 22.42
CA ILE A 14 -9.98 -6.50 23.60
C ILE A 14 -8.78 -5.99 24.42
N ALA A 15 -9.06 -5.24 25.48
CA ALA A 15 -8.08 -4.92 26.51
C ALA A 15 -8.11 -6.03 27.57
N LEU A 16 -7.11 -6.91 27.56
CA LEU A 16 -6.89 -7.84 28.67
C LEU A 16 -6.16 -7.09 29.78
N VAL A 17 -6.88 -6.75 30.85
CA VAL A 17 -6.31 -6.16 32.06
C VAL A 17 -6.00 -7.29 33.04
N VAL A 18 -4.72 -7.65 33.15
CA VAL A 18 -4.27 -8.60 34.17
C VAL A 18 -3.77 -7.80 35.37
N SER A 19 -4.50 -7.90 36.49
CA SER A 19 -4.07 -7.30 37.77
C SER A 19 -3.43 -8.37 38.63
N ILE A 20 -2.13 -8.24 38.91
CA ILE A 20 -1.41 -9.13 39.83
C ILE A 20 -1.25 -8.38 41.15
N ILE A 21 -1.98 -8.83 42.18
CA ILE A 21 -1.85 -8.31 43.54
C ILE A 21 -0.96 -9.26 44.32
N CYS A 22 0.28 -8.87 44.60
CA CYS A 22 1.16 -9.62 45.46
C CYS A 22 1.40 -8.89 46.79
N LYS A 23 0.99 -9.53 47.89
CA LYS A 23 1.23 -9.05 49.26
C LYS A 23 2.57 -9.58 49.76
N HIS A 24 3.51 -8.69 50.02
CA HIS A 24 4.70 -8.99 50.84
C HIS A 24 4.86 -7.89 51.89
N LYS A 25 4.98 -8.30 53.18
CA LYS A 25 5.13 -7.46 54.39
C LYS A 25 4.91 -5.94 54.20
N LYS A 26 3.71 -5.49 54.57
CA LYS A 26 3.24 -4.11 54.76
C LYS A 26 3.08 -3.18 53.54
N ASN A 27 3.58 -3.51 52.34
CA ASN A 27 3.30 -2.72 51.12
C ASN A 27 2.70 -3.60 50.01
N ALA A 28 1.58 -3.17 49.43
CA ALA A 28 0.96 -3.81 48.27
C ALA A 28 1.31 -3.02 47.01
N PHE A 29 1.89 -3.69 46.01
CA PHE A 29 2.10 -3.14 44.66
C PHE A 29 1.08 -3.77 43.71
N ILE A 30 0.42 -2.94 42.90
CA ILE A 30 -0.45 -3.37 41.80
C ILE A 30 0.35 -3.14 40.51
N ILE A 31 0.68 -4.21 39.80
CA ILE A 31 1.25 -4.13 38.44
C ILE A 31 0.09 -4.35 37.47
N LEU A 32 -0.21 -3.32 36.67
CA LEU A 32 -1.21 -3.37 35.62
C LEU A 32 -0.50 -3.62 34.29
N LEU A 33 -0.60 -4.83 33.75
CA LEU A 33 -0.09 -5.15 32.40
C LEU A 33 -1.25 -5.01 31.41
N LEU A 34 -1.16 -4.02 30.53
CA LEU A 34 -2.06 -3.81 29.40
C LEU A 34 -1.51 -4.54 28.17
N PHE A 35 -2.08 -5.70 27.84
CA PHE A 35 -1.82 -6.35 26.56
C PHE A 35 -2.85 -5.84 25.55
N ILE A 36 -2.39 -5.03 24.59
CA ILE A 36 -3.19 -4.67 23.42
C ILE A 36 -2.97 -5.77 22.39
N VAL A 37 -3.94 -6.68 22.25
CA VAL A 37 -3.96 -7.63 21.14
C VAL A 37 -4.70 -6.94 19.99
N THR A 38 -3.96 -6.46 19.00
CA THR A 38 -4.52 -5.99 17.73
C THR A 38 -4.76 -7.19 16.83
N GLU A 39 -6.02 -7.55 16.60
CA GLU A 39 -6.40 -8.54 15.59
C GLU A 39 -6.12 -7.94 14.21
N GLU A 40 -5.03 -8.35 13.57
CA GLU A 40 -4.74 -7.96 12.18
C GLU A 40 -5.76 -8.62 11.25
N ALA A 41 -6.53 -7.81 10.51
CA ALA A 41 -7.49 -8.33 9.54
C ALA A 41 -6.77 -9.23 8.51
N GLN A 42 -7.20 -10.48 8.40
CA GLN A 42 -6.61 -11.45 7.49
C GLN A 42 -6.68 -10.95 6.03
N SER A 43 -5.53 -10.90 5.35
CA SER A 43 -5.43 -10.46 3.96
C SER A 43 -6.10 -11.44 3.00
N TYR A 44 -6.79 -10.92 1.99
CA TYR A 44 -7.35 -11.71 0.89
C TYR A 44 -6.31 -11.87 -0.21
N VAL A 45 -6.06 -13.10 -0.66
CA VAL A 45 -5.00 -13.43 -1.62
C VAL A 45 -5.61 -13.80 -2.96
N VAL A 46 -5.10 -13.20 -4.04
CA VAL A 46 -5.42 -13.54 -5.43
C VAL A 46 -4.13 -13.83 -6.19
N TYR A 47 -4.23 -14.68 -7.21
CA TYR A 47 -3.11 -15.12 -8.02
C TYR A 47 -3.16 -14.47 -9.40
N GLY A 48 -2.04 -13.93 -9.84
CA GLY A 48 -1.89 -13.25 -11.12
C GLY A 48 -1.54 -14.19 -12.26
N ASN A 49 -1.49 -13.64 -13.46
CA ASN A 49 -1.04 -14.33 -14.68
C ASN A 49 -1.81 -15.63 -14.99
N GLY A 50 -3.10 -15.69 -14.63
CA GLY A 50 -3.95 -16.85 -14.84
C GLY A 50 -3.70 -18.03 -13.88
N ALA A 51 -2.82 -17.86 -12.89
CA ALA A 51 -2.60 -18.87 -11.86
C ALA A 51 -3.81 -18.97 -10.92
N THR A 52 -4.06 -20.16 -10.38
CA THR A 52 -5.13 -20.43 -9.41
C THR A 52 -4.60 -20.75 -8.02
N SER A 53 -3.28 -20.98 -7.89
CA SER A 53 -2.62 -21.34 -6.63
C SER A 53 -1.12 -21.00 -6.66
N GLU A 54 -0.45 -21.02 -5.49
CA GLU A 54 1.01 -20.85 -5.38
C GLU A 54 1.81 -21.84 -6.24
N ARG A 55 1.30 -23.07 -6.41
CA ARG A 55 1.99 -24.09 -7.22
C ARG A 55 2.10 -23.66 -8.67
N ASN A 56 1.07 -23.00 -9.17
CA ASN A 56 0.95 -22.56 -10.57
C ASN A 56 1.65 -21.23 -10.86
N LEU A 57 2.14 -20.52 -9.84
CA LEU A 57 2.90 -19.29 -10.08
C LEU A 57 4.25 -19.60 -10.73
N PRO A 58 4.68 -18.79 -11.72
CA PRO A 58 6.03 -18.88 -12.28
C PRO A 58 7.08 -18.40 -11.26
N LEU A 59 8.34 -18.69 -11.54
CA LEU A 59 9.45 -18.04 -10.84
C LEU A 59 9.60 -16.60 -11.35
N CYS A 60 9.96 -15.68 -10.47
CA CYS A 60 10.28 -14.32 -10.87
C CYS A 60 11.54 -14.31 -11.75
N GLY A 61 11.50 -13.58 -12.87
CA GLY A 61 12.54 -13.54 -13.89
C GLY A 61 13.78 -12.73 -13.50
N GLY A 62 13.78 -12.03 -12.36
CA GLY A 62 14.95 -11.32 -11.85
C GLY A 62 14.68 -10.45 -10.63
N PRO A 63 15.72 -9.76 -10.10
CA PRO A 63 15.64 -8.99 -8.86
C PRO A 63 14.73 -7.74 -8.96
N ARG A 64 14.45 -7.29 -10.19
CA ARG A 64 13.63 -6.11 -10.49
C ARG A 64 12.16 -6.43 -10.74
N GLU A 65 11.80 -7.72 -10.78
CA GLU A 65 10.42 -8.15 -10.98
C GLU A 65 9.68 -8.18 -9.64
N ALA A 66 8.49 -7.58 -9.62
CA ALA A 66 7.64 -7.58 -8.45
C ALA A 66 7.01 -8.96 -8.26
N CYS A 67 7.09 -9.47 -7.04
CA CYS A 67 6.53 -10.77 -6.68
C CYS A 67 5.13 -10.65 -6.06
N ASN A 68 4.81 -9.55 -5.36
CA ASN A 68 3.46 -9.24 -4.90
C ASN A 68 3.06 -7.78 -5.18
N ILE A 69 1.75 -7.56 -5.30
CA ILE A 69 1.11 -6.25 -5.15
C ILE A 69 0.26 -6.29 -3.89
N ILE A 70 0.44 -5.35 -2.97
CA ILE A 70 -0.41 -5.19 -1.79
C ILE A 70 -1.26 -3.95 -1.97
N ARG A 71 -2.58 -4.07 -1.80
CA ARG A 71 -3.52 -2.94 -1.79
C ARG A 71 -4.31 -2.90 -0.49
N GLN A 72 -4.21 -1.79 0.23
CA GLN A 72 -5.07 -1.50 1.38
C GLN A 72 -6.41 -0.95 0.90
N ARG A 73 -7.48 -1.70 1.16
CA ARG A 73 -8.85 -1.30 0.78
C ARG A 73 -9.50 -0.55 1.94
N TYR A 74 -10.44 0.36 1.66
CA TYR A 74 -11.13 1.17 2.69
C TYR A 74 -12.10 0.33 3.52
N TRP A 75 -12.85 -0.55 2.86
CA TRP A 75 -14.02 -1.23 3.45
C TRP A 75 -13.86 -2.75 3.48
N LEU A 76 -12.73 -3.26 3.01
CA LEU A 76 -12.45 -4.70 2.85
C LEU A 76 -11.04 -4.99 3.37
N SER A 77 -10.76 -6.25 3.68
CA SER A 77 -9.41 -6.71 4.05
C SER A 77 -8.37 -6.30 3.01
N PRO A 78 -7.09 -6.11 3.37
CA PRO A 78 -6.04 -5.90 2.39
C PRO A 78 -6.05 -6.98 1.30
N LEU A 79 -5.77 -6.59 0.06
CA LEU A 79 -5.68 -7.48 -1.08
C LEU A 79 -4.20 -7.71 -1.42
N ILE A 80 -3.80 -8.97 -1.48
CA ILE A 80 -2.47 -9.38 -1.95
C ILE A 80 -2.64 -10.05 -3.30
N HIS A 81 -2.03 -9.49 -4.33
CA HIS A 81 -1.95 -10.09 -5.65
C HIS A 81 -0.57 -10.75 -5.81
N ARG A 82 -0.54 -12.08 -5.82
CA ARG A 82 0.67 -12.90 -5.99
C ARG A 82 1.01 -12.99 -7.48
N LEU A 83 2.22 -12.59 -7.88
CA LEU A 83 2.63 -12.52 -9.29
C LEU A 83 3.59 -13.66 -9.67
N CYS A 84 4.55 -13.97 -8.80
CA CYS A 84 5.57 -14.99 -9.01
C CYS A 84 6.19 -15.44 -7.68
N LYS A 85 6.90 -16.57 -7.70
CA LYS A 85 7.68 -17.12 -6.58
C LYS A 85 9.13 -16.65 -6.65
N CYS A 86 9.73 -16.36 -5.50
CA CYS A 86 11.14 -16.01 -5.46
C CYS A 86 12.02 -17.22 -5.77
N PRO A 87 13.07 -17.05 -6.60
CA PRO A 87 13.91 -18.16 -7.05
C PRO A 87 14.83 -18.71 -5.94
N ASP A 88 15.10 -17.91 -4.91
CA ASP A 88 15.90 -18.27 -3.75
C ASP A 88 15.11 -19.01 -2.66
N LEU A 89 13.88 -19.44 -2.97
CA LEU A 89 12.93 -20.08 -2.05
C LEU A 89 12.54 -19.20 -0.85
N THR A 90 12.87 -17.90 -0.87
CA THR A 90 12.40 -16.98 0.16
C THR A 90 10.94 -16.62 -0.09
N ASP A 91 10.21 -16.36 0.99
CA ASP A 91 8.85 -15.86 0.85
C ASP A 91 8.85 -14.42 0.32
N CYS A 92 8.03 -14.18 -0.71
CA CYS A 92 7.78 -12.83 -1.18
C CYS A 92 7.03 -12.04 -0.09
N PRO A 93 7.51 -10.85 0.32
CA PRO A 93 6.92 -10.08 1.41
C PRO A 93 5.41 -9.84 1.21
N SER A 94 4.63 -10.14 2.24
CA SER A 94 3.15 -10.13 2.19
C SER A 94 2.51 -9.12 3.14
N THR A 95 3.31 -8.42 3.94
CA THR A 95 2.84 -7.43 4.91
C THR A 95 2.98 -6.00 4.38
N TRP A 96 2.15 -5.10 4.90
CA TRP A 96 2.27 -3.68 4.61
C TRP A 96 3.51 -3.10 5.31
N ASP A 97 4.34 -2.38 4.56
CA ASP A 97 5.52 -1.72 5.12
C ASP A 97 5.25 -0.23 5.30
N TYR A 98 5.63 0.33 6.44
CA TYR A 98 5.68 1.77 6.61
C TYR A 98 7.06 2.30 6.20
N GLY A 99 7.08 3.35 5.38
CA GLY A 99 8.30 3.99 4.90
C GLY A 99 8.98 3.28 3.73
N GLN A 100 10.22 3.68 3.43
CA GLN A 100 11.02 3.15 2.34
C GLN A 100 11.80 1.92 2.82
N LYS A 101 11.26 0.73 2.61
CA LYS A 101 11.96 -0.54 2.87
C LYS A 101 12.66 -1.02 1.61
N LYS A 102 13.82 -1.66 1.75
CA LYS A 102 14.67 -2.05 0.63
C LYS A 102 14.03 -3.01 -0.38
N ARG A 103 12.96 -3.74 -0.03
CA ARG A 103 12.24 -4.71 -0.90
C ARG A 103 10.83 -4.23 -1.28
N THR A 104 10.55 -2.95 -1.11
CA THR A 104 9.20 -2.39 -1.28
C THR A 104 9.25 -1.10 -2.09
N VAL A 105 8.34 -0.97 -3.05
CA VAL A 105 8.09 0.28 -3.78
C VAL A 105 6.64 0.68 -3.59
N THR A 106 6.41 1.81 -2.93
CA THR A 106 5.07 2.40 -2.80
C THR A 106 4.74 3.20 -4.05
N PHE A 107 3.61 2.94 -4.70
CA PHE A 107 3.22 3.65 -5.94
C PHE A 107 1.97 4.51 -5.78
N ASN A 108 1.18 4.30 -4.73
CA ASN A 108 0.17 5.24 -4.27
C ASN A 108 0.03 5.13 -2.74
N ALA A 109 -0.80 5.97 -2.12
CA ALA A 109 -0.93 6.02 -0.66
C ALA A 109 -1.38 4.71 0.00
N ARG A 110 -1.94 3.78 -0.77
CA ARG A 110 -2.57 2.54 -0.28
C ARG A 110 -2.12 1.30 -1.06
N ALA A 111 -1.07 1.40 -1.86
CA ALA A 111 -0.60 0.29 -2.66
C ALA A 111 0.93 0.22 -2.79
N GLN A 112 1.44 -1.00 -2.71
CA GLN A 112 2.86 -1.33 -2.68
C GLN A 112 3.18 -2.49 -3.60
N LEU A 113 4.33 -2.41 -4.28
CA LEU A 113 4.99 -3.53 -4.92
C LEU A 113 6.03 -4.12 -3.97
N LYS A 114 6.12 -5.45 -3.97
CA LYS A 114 7.08 -6.20 -3.16
C LYS A 114 8.01 -7.01 -4.06
N PHE A 115 9.26 -7.15 -3.64
CA PHE A 115 10.32 -7.75 -4.43
C PHE A 115 11.05 -8.87 -3.67
N CYS A 116 11.59 -9.83 -4.43
CA CYS A 116 12.41 -10.91 -3.89
C CYS A 116 13.76 -10.40 -3.38
N SER A 117 14.33 -9.41 -4.07
CA SER A 117 15.63 -8.83 -3.74
C SER A 117 15.51 -7.34 -3.37
N GLN A 118 16.62 -6.77 -2.88
CA GLN A 118 16.67 -5.34 -2.57
C GLN A 118 16.58 -4.53 -3.88
N VAL A 119 15.60 -3.63 -3.94
CA VAL A 119 15.39 -2.63 -4.99
C VAL A 119 15.86 -1.23 -4.56
N GLY A 120 16.27 -1.06 -3.29
CA GLY A 120 16.81 0.19 -2.77
C GLY A 120 18.16 0.60 -3.37
N ASP A 121 18.90 -0.34 -3.97
CA ASP A 121 20.22 -0.08 -4.58
C ASP A 121 20.13 0.33 -6.06
N LEU A 122 18.90 0.47 -6.59
CA LEU A 122 18.69 0.98 -7.94
C LEU A 122 19.08 2.45 -8.03
N GLU A 123 19.64 2.87 -9.17
CA GLU A 123 19.89 4.28 -9.45
C GLU A 123 18.59 5.09 -9.39
N HIS A 124 18.70 6.37 -9.04
CA HIS A 124 17.54 7.26 -8.99
C HIS A 124 17.03 7.58 -10.39
N CYS A 125 15.70 7.56 -10.56
CA CYS A 125 15.07 7.93 -11.83
C CYS A 125 15.29 9.42 -12.17
N ARG A 126 15.50 9.72 -13.45
CA ARG A 126 15.70 11.08 -13.99
C ARG A 126 14.41 11.63 -14.62
N GLY A 127 13.31 11.54 -13.88
CA GLY A 127 12.00 12.02 -14.33
C GLY A 127 11.54 11.36 -15.63
N ARG A 128 11.02 12.15 -16.57
CA ARG A 128 10.49 11.65 -17.86
C ARG A 128 11.54 11.03 -18.79
N ARG A 129 12.84 11.22 -18.52
CA ARG A 129 13.93 10.71 -19.38
C ARG A 129 14.23 9.23 -19.15
N THR A 130 13.73 8.66 -18.05
CA THR A 130 13.99 7.28 -17.65
C THR A 130 12.69 6.52 -17.48
N ILE A 131 12.66 5.29 -17.98
CA ILE A 131 11.61 4.33 -17.65
C ILE A 131 11.82 3.92 -16.19
N ALA A 132 10.83 4.17 -15.34
CA ALA A 132 10.83 3.81 -13.94
C ALA A 132 10.17 2.45 -13.70
N ALA A 133 9.05 2.21 -14.38
CA ALA A 133 8.29 0.97 -14.25
C ALA A 133 7.80 0.46 -15.61
N GLU A 134 7.71 -0.86 -15.72
CA GLU A 134 7.22 -1.56 -16.89
C GLU A 134 6.14 -2.56 -16.48
N ILE A 135 5.04 -2.58 -17.23
CA ILE A 135 3.99 -3.60 -17.14
C ILE A 135 3.97 -4.32 -18.47
N ARG A 136 4.49 -5.54 -18.53
CA ARG A 136 4.51 -6.34 -19.75
C ARG A 136 3.12 -6.92 -20.05
N SER A 137 2.88 -7.24 -21.32
CA SER A 137 1.61 -7.81 -21.78
C SER A 137 1.26 -9.16 -21.14
N ASN A 138 2.26 -9.91 -20.68
CA ASN A 138 2.09 -11.15 -19.93
C ASN A 138 1.76 -10.93 -18.43
N GLY A 139 1.64 -9.68 -17.97
CA GLY A 139 1.37 -9.32 -16.58
C GLY A 139 2.60 -9.18 -15.68
N THR A 140 3.81 -9.41 -16.19
CA THR A 140 5.06 -9.14 -15.45
C THR A 140 5.21 -7.65 -15.16
N ILE A 141 5.51 -7.31 -13.92
CA ILE A 141 5.72 -5.93 -13.46
C ILE A 141 7.15 -5.79 -12.98
N SER A 142 7.86 -4.77 -13.46
CA SER A 142 9.24 -4.53 -13.06
C SER A 142 9.55 -3.05 -12.82
N ILE A 143 10.55 -2.79 -11.96
CA ILE A 143 11.06 -1.45 -11.65
C ILE A 143 12.50 -1.35 -12.12
N GLN A 144 12.82 -0.29 -12.87
CA GLN A 144 14.15 -0.09 -13.46
C GLN A 144 15.02 0.90 -12.69
N CYS A 145 14.41 1.82 -11.95
CA CYS A 145 15.11 2.81 -11.14
C CYS A 145 14.31 3.16 -9.88
N PHE A 146 14.98 3.67 -8.86
CA PHE A 146 14.38 4.05 -7.59
C PHE A 146 13.70 5.43 -7.71
N CYS A 147 12.48 5.53 -7.17
CA CYS A 147 11.72 6.77 -7.11
C CYS A 147 11.73 7.31 -5.68
N GLY A 148 12.00 8.61 -5.52
CA GLY A 148 12.02 9.26 -4.22
C GLY A 148 10.68 9.14 -3.46
N PRO A 149 10.63 9.43 -2.16
CA PRO A 149 9.48 9.09 -1.30
C PRO A 149 8.16 9.76 -1.68
N ARG A 150 8.19 10.89 -2.40
CA ARG A 150 7.02 11.64 -2.85
C ARG A 150 7.03 11.70 -4.38
N HIS A 151 6.46 10.68 -5.00
CA HIS A 151 6.38 10.58 -6.44
C HIS A 151 5.00 10.08 -6.89
N TYR A 152 4.76 10.20 -8.19
CA TYR A 152 3.68 9.48 -8.88
C TYR A 152 4.23 8.88 -10.17
N PHE A 153 3.59 7.82 -10.64
CA PHE A 153 3.93 7.20 -11.92
C PHE A 153 3.12 7.86 -13.04
N GLN A 154 3.81 8.39 -14.03
CA GLN A 154 3.21 8.93 -15.24
C GLN A 154 3.45 7.98 -16.40
N LYS A 155 2.37 7.61 -17.09
CA LYS A 155 2.46 6.83 -18.33
C LYS A 155 3.27 7.61 -19.37
N LEU A 156 4.29 6.97 -19.95
CA LEU A 156 5.08 7.51 -21.05
C LEU A 156 4.49 7.09 -22.39
N HIS A 157 4.45 5.77 -22.62
CA HIS A 157 3.95 5.17 -23.84
C HIS A 157 3.53 3.72 -23.58
N ASN A 158 2.83 3.13 -24.54
CA ASN A 158 2.52 1.72 -24.60
C ASN A 158 2.84 1.20 -25.99
N ASN A 159 3.28 -0.05 -26.07
CA ASN A 159 3.56 -0.76 -27.30
C ASN A 159 2.97 -2.18 -27.21
N VAL A 160 3.33 -3.05 -28.15
CA VAL A 160 2.89 -4.46 -28.18
C VAL A 160 3.43 -5.25 -26.98
N THR A 161 4.59 -4.89 -26.45
CA THR A 161 5.25 -5.60 -25.36
C THR A 161 4.76 -5.17 -23.97
N GLY A 162 4.19 -3.98 -23.83
CA GLY A 162 3.69 -3.50 -22.54
C GLY A 162 3.43 -2.00 -22.43
N GLN A 163 3.34 -1.55 -21.18
CA GLN A 163 3.15 -0.17 -20.77
C GLN A 163 4.36 0.32 -19.96
N TYR A 164 4.79 1.54 -20.24
CA TYR A 164 6.00 2.12 -19.67
C TYR A 164 5.68 3.41 -18.94
N PHE A 165 6.24 3.56 -17.74
CA PHE A 165 5.95 4.68 -16.84
C PHE A 165 7.25 5.33 -16.38
N ALA A 166 7.26 6.66 -16.32
CA ALA A 166 8.26 7.42 -15.59
C ALA A 166 7.74 7.69 -14.18
N CYS A 167 8.63 7.99 -13.25
CA CYS A 167 8.22 8.59 -11.99
C CYS A 167 8.62 10.05 -11.92
N LEU A 168 7.71 10.85 -11.38
CA LEU A 168 7.83 12.29 -11.26
C LEU A 168 7.58 12.73 -9.82
N PRO A 169 8.24 13.82 -9.38
CA PRO A 169 8.03 14.33 -8.03
C PRO A 169 6.58 14.78 -7.85
N LEU A 170 6.03 14.46 -6.68
CA LEU A 170 4.69 14.86 -6.29
C LEU A 170 4.73 16.30 -5.74
N ASN A 171 4.65 17.27 -6.65
CA ASN A 171 4.65 18.70 -6.32
C ASN A 171 3.41 19.09 -5.51
N THR A 172 3.49 20.21 -4.80
CA THR A 172 2.35 20.76 -4.06
C THR A 172 1.40 21.48 -5.03
N CYS A 173 0.09 21.25 -4.89
CA CYS A 173 -0.94 21.99 -5.62
C CYS A 173 -1.61 23.07 -4.77
N LYS A 174 -2.48 23.86 -5.38
CA LYS A 174 -3.27 24.90 -4.72
C LYS A 174 -4.62 24.36 -4.27
N THR A 175 -5.29 25.11 -3.40
CA THR A 175 -6.70 24.87 -3.07
C THR A 175 -7.55 24.94 -4.33
N GLY A 176 -8.42 23.96 -4.54
CA GLY A 176 -9.28 23.83 -5.71
C GLY A 176 -8.64 23.13 -6.91
N ASP A 177 -7.32 22.90 -6.90
CA ASP A 177 -6.64 22.22 -8.00
C ASP A 177 -7.04 20.74 -8.09
N PHE A 178 -7.03 20.22 -9.31
CA PHE A 178 -7.12 18.79 -9.58
C PHE A 178 -5.93 18.07 -8.92
N CYS A 179 -6.21 17.11 -8.04
CA CYS A 179 -5.20 16.41 -7.26
C CYS A 179 -4.90 14.98 -7.72
N GLY A 180 -5.76 14.42 -8.57
CA GLY A 180 -5.58 13.05 -9.07
C GLY A 180 -6.90 12.33 -9.32
N TYR A 181 -6.78 11.06 -9.70
CA TYR A 181 -7.93 10.20 -9.98
C TYR A 181 -8.26 9.31 -8.79
N ILE A 182 -9.54 9.24 -8.43
CA ILE A 182 -10.06 8.37 -7.36
C ILE A 182 -10.81 7.23 -8.03
N THR A 183 -10.26 6.02 -7.95
CA THR A 183 -10.82 4.84 -8.61
C THR A 183 -12.24 4.54 -8.15
N SER A 184 -13.13 4.18 -9.07
CA SER A 184 -14.53 3.86 -8.69
C SER A 184 -14.67 2.52 -7.96
N SER A 185 -13.74 1.59 -8.19
CA SER A 185 -13.80 0.22 -7.65
C SER A 185 -13.24 0.09 -6.23
N SER A 186 -12.13 0.76 -5.91
CA SER A 186 -11.48 0.65 -4.60
C SER A 186 -11.32 1.97 -3.85
N TYR A 187 -11.73 3.09 -4.44
CA TYR A 187 -11.55 4.44 -3.92
C TYR A 187 -10.08 4.80 -3.63
N GLU A 188 -9.13 4.05 -4.20
CA GLU A 188 -7.71 4.42 -4.19
C GLU A 188 -7.49 5.70 -4.98
N THR A 189 -6.62 6.57 -4.47
CA THR A 189 -6.30 7.85 -5.10
C THR A 189 -4.92 7.80 -5.75
N TYR A 190 -4.90 8.03 -7.06
CA TYR A 190 -3.69 8.23 -7.87
C TYR A 190 -3.40 9.72 -7.90
N HIS A 191 -2.63 10.17 -6.90
CA HIS A 191 -2.25 11.57 -6.76
C HIS A 191 -1.27 11.99 -7.87
N ILE A 192 -1.51 13.13 -8.49
CA ILE A 192 -0.55 13.79 -9.40
C ILE A 192 0.19 14.93 -8.71
N CYS A 193 -0.36 15.41 -7.59
CA CYS A 193 0.20 16.44 -6.73
C CYS A 193 -0.32 16.23 -5.29
N ALA A 194 0.38 16.82 -4.33
CA ALA A 194 0.00 16.77 -2.93
C ALA A 194 -0.79 18.03 -2.55
N CYS A 195 -1.97 17.83 -1.96
CA CYS A 195 -2.76 18.94 -1.45
C CYS A 195 -1.99 19.76 -0.40
N PRO A 196 -2.24 21.07 -0.34
CA PRO A 196 -1.63 21.92 0.67
C PRO A 196 -2.11 21.53 2.08
N ALA A 197 -1.43 22.04 3.10
CA ALA A 197 -1.81 21.77 4.49
C ALA A 197 -3.28 22.12 4.75
N ARG A 198 -3.96 21.27 5.55
CA ARG A 198 -5.41 21.35 5.84
C ARG A 198 -6.35 21.06 4.67
N ASN A 199 -5.85 20.72 3.49
CA ASN A 199 -6.68 20.27 2.38
C ASN A 199 -6.59 18.74 2.21
N ILE A 200 -7.68 18.16 1.73
CA ILE A 200 -7.77 16.75 1.36
C ILE A 200 -8.22 16.62 -0.10
N CYS A 201 -7.73 15.58 -0.78
CA CYS A 201 -8.11 15.28 -2.16
C CYS A 201 -9.45 14.54 -2.16
N VAL A 202 -10.50 15.21 -2.64
CA VAL A 202 -11.88 14.71 -2.54
C VAL A 202 -12.56 14.75 -3.90
N LEU A 203 -13.43 13.78 -4.15
CA LEU A 203 -14.31 13.83 -5.32
C LEU A 203 -15.36 14.92 -5.10
N GLN A 204 -15.53 15.81 -6.07
CA GLN A 204 -16.58 16.84 -6.04
C GLN A 204 -17.74 16.47 -6.96
N ASN A 205 -17.43 16.05 -8.20
CA ASN A 205 -18.42 15.65 -9.18
C ASN A 205 -18.35 14.12 -9.35
N ARG A 206 -19.46 13.40 -9.13
CA ARG A 206 -19.56 11.93 -9.34
C ARG A 206 -19.53 11.53 -10.82
N LYS A 207 -18.92 12.35 -11.66
CA LYS A 207 -18.69 12.06 -13.07
C LYS A 207 -17.54 11.06 -13.19
N LEU A 208 -17.82 9.95 -13.85
CA LEU A 208 -16.82 8.94 -14.16
C LEU A 208 -16.09 9.31 -15.45
N GLU A 209 -14.78 9.14 -15.42
CA GLU A 209 -13.92 9.23 -16.59
C GLU A 209 -13.04 8.00 -16.66
N TYR A 210 -12.84 7.50 -17.88
CA TYR A 210 -11.92 6.40 -18.10
C TYR A 210 -10.48 6.91 -17.95
N THR A 211 -9.71 6.27 -17.07
CA THR A 211 -8.30 6.60 -16.84
C THR A 211 -7.43 5.35 -16.94
N ASN A 212 -6.15 5.59 -17.26
CA ASN A 212 -5.11 4.59 -17.32
C ASN A 212 -3.92 5.06 -16.50
N GLU A 213 -3.93 4.66 -15.23
CA GLU A 213 -2.91 4.94 -14.23
C GLU A 213 -2.04 3.70 -14.01
N PHE A 214 -0.93 3.86 -13.31
CA PHE A 214 -0.03 2.72 -13.04
C PHE A 214 -0.75 1.60 -12.28
N LEU A 215 -0.81 0.41 -12.88
CA LEU A 215 -1.54 -0.76 -12.36
C LEU A 215 -3.04 -0.53 -12.16
N TYR A 216 -3.64 0.43 -12.88
CA TYR A 216 -5.08 0.65 -12.86
C TYR A 216 -5.60 1.16 -14.21
N GLN A 217 -6.58 0.45 -14.76
CA GLN A 217 -7.24 0.85 -16.00
C GLN A 217 -8.75 0.68 -15.81
N GLY A 218 -9.49 1.78 -15.86
CA GLY A 218 -10.92 1.75 -15.55
C GLY A 218 -11.54 3.12 -15.29
N GLN A 219 -12.77 3.12 -14.76
CA GLN A 219 -13.54 4.32 -14.47
C GLN A 219 -13.12 4.94 -13.13
N ALA A 220 -12.74 6.21 -13.13
CA ALA A 220 -12.37 6.96 -11.93
C ALA A 220 -13.09 8.31 -11.85
N TYR A 221 -13.20 8.83 -10.64
CA TYR A 221 -13.63 10.20 -10.38
C TYR A 221 -12.43 11.14 -10.39
N LYS A 222 -12.66 12.41 -10.72
CA LYS A 222 -11.66 13.46 -10.49
C LYS A 222 -11.69 13.94 -9.04
N GLY A 223 -10.52 13.97 -8.41
CA GLY A 223 -10.31 14.55 -7.09
C GLY A 223 -9.82 16.00 -7.17
N PHE A 224 -10.26 16.83 -6.23
CA PHE A 224 -9.83 18.22 -6.08
C PHE A 224 -9.42 18.52 -4.64
N CYS A 225 -8.40 19.36 -4.46
CA CYS A 225 -7.94 19.73 -3.12
C CYS A 225 -8.91 20.68 -2.45
N THR A 226 -9.65 20.18 -1.47
CA THR A 226 -10.68 20.94 -0.75
C THR A 226 -10.29 21.10 0.71
N PRO A 227 -10.55 22.24 1.35
CA PRO A 227 -10.32 22.42 2.79
C PRO A 227 -11.05 21.35 3.60
N ARG A 228 -10.36 20.79 4.60
CA ARG A 228 -10.91 19.76 5.48
C ARG A 228 -12.10 20.26 6.30
N GLU A 229 -12.18 21.57 6.56
CA GLU A 229 -13.26 22.24 7.29
C GLU A 229 -14.63 22.05 6.59
N ASN A 230 -14.67 21.83 5.27
CA ASN A 230 -15.92 21.58 4.54
C ASN A 230 -16.51 20.17 4.78
N TYR A 231 -15.82 19.32 5.56
CA TYR A 231 -16.21 17.94 5.84
C TYR A 231 -16.18 17.62 7.36
N GLY A 232 -16.15 18.67 8.20
CA GLY A 232 -16.14 18.59 9.66
C GLY A 232 -17.50 18.88 10.28
#